data_AF-C3ZZQ6-F1
#
_entry.id   AF-C3ZZQ6-F1
#
_cell.length_a   1.000
_cell.length_b   1.000
_cell.length_c   1.000
_cell.angle_alpha   90.00
_cell.angle_beta   90.00
_cell.angle_gamma   90.00
#
_symmetry.space_group_name_H-M   'P 1'
#
loop_
_entity.id
_entity.type
_entity.pdbx_description
1 polymer ?
#
loop_
_entity_poly.entity_id
_entity_poly.type
_entity_poly.pdbx_seq_one_letter_code
_entity_poly.pdbx_strand_id
1 'polypeptide(L)'
;MVKTEGNALLKAAWLRRLRLARLLIEGGADVNTANEDGQNALMIACMSTYKDDQSVDKAKIVRYLLDNKADVNCKDKAGRTALIYACKEKAGADVVQLLLRKEADPRIEDSPGSSALVYAVNSGDVRVLKLLINACKEKGKEVILITTTKS
;
A
#
# COMPACT_ATOMS: atom_id res chain seq x y z
N MET A 1 4.01 -17.52 -4.64
CA MET A 1 2.67 -17.70 -4.03
C MET A 1 2.61 -16.83 -2.77
N VAL A 2 1.54 -16.09 -2.52
CA VAL A 2 1.45 -15.29 -1.28
C VAL A 2 1.23 -16.23 -0.10
N LYS A 3 2.17 -16.22 0.84
CA LYS A 3 2.03 -16.95 2.11
C LYS A 3 1.03 -16.22 2.99
N THR A 4 -0.21 -16.71 2.99
CA THR A 4 -1.28 -16.25 3.90
C THR A 4 -1.60 -17.29 4.97
N GLU A 5 -0.89 -18.42 4.97
CA GLU A 5 -1.13 -19.54 5.87
C GLU A 5 -0.83 -19.11 7.31
N GLY A 6 -1.77 -19.36 8.22
CA GLY A 6 -1.68 -19.00 9.64
C GLY A 6 -2.19 -17.60 10.01
N ASN A 7 -2.44 -16.69 9.05
CA ASN A 7 -2.97 -15.36 9.37
C ASN A 7 -4.30 -15.08 8.66
N ALA A 8 -5.38 -15.09 9.45
CA ALA A 8 -6.74 -14.87 8.97
C ALA A 8 -6.94 -13.50 8.31
N LEU A 9 -6.30 -12.44 8.83
CA LEU A 9 -6.42 -11.10 8.27
C LEU A 9 -5.72 -10.98 6.92
N LEU A 10 -4.52 -11.56 6.79
CA LEU A 10 -3.82 -11.60 5.50
C LEU A 10 -4.62 -12.40 4.47
N LYS A 11 -5.24 -13.50 4.88
CA LYS A 11 -6.13 -14.27 3.99
C LYS A 11 -7.34 -13.45 3.57
N ALA A 12 -7.99 -12.74 4.50
CA ALA A 12 -9.12 -11.87 4.19
C ALA A 12 -8.75 -10.71 3.24
N ALA A 13 -7.55 -10.13 3.41
CA ALA A 13 -7.01 -9.11 2.53
C ALA A 13 -6.71 -9.66 1.12
N TRP A 14 -6.10 -10.85 1.02
CA TRP A 14 -5.85 -11.53 -0.26
C TRP A 14 -7.15 -11.84 -1.00
N LEU A 15 -8.16 -12.34 -0.29
CA LEU A 15 -9.48 -12.64 -0.87
C LEU A 15 -10.34 -11.38 -1.09
N ARG A 16 -9.87 -10.20 -0.67
CA ARG A 16 -10.62 -8.93 -0.73
C ARG A 16 -12.00 -9.04 -0.07
N ARG A 17 -12.09 -9.75 1.06
CA ARG A 17 -13.34 -9.96 1.81
C ARG A 17 -13.48 -8.92 2.92
N LEU A 18 -14.01 -7.75 2.59
CA LEU A 18 -14.15 -6.62 3.51
C LEU A 18 -14.90 -6.97 4.80
N ARG A 19 -15.98 -7.76 4.71
CA ARG A 19 -16.75 -8.18 5.89
C ARG A 19 -15.93 -9.03 6.85
N LEU A 20 -15.10 -9.94 6.34
CA LEU A 20 -14.24 -10.76 7.19
C LEU A 20 -13.10 -9.94 7.79
N ALA A 21 -12.47 -9.07 7.00
CA ALA A 21 -11.43 -8.17 7.51
C ALA A 21 -11.97 -7.27 8.64
N ARG A 22 -13.22 -6.78 8.51
CA ARG A 22 -13.93 -6.03 9.55
C ARG A 22 -14.06 -6.82 10.85
N LEU A 23 -14.67 -8.00 10.77
CA LEU A 23 -14.88 -8.86 11.93
C LEU A 23 -13.58 -9.23 12.63
N LEU A 24 -12.51 -9.47 11.86
CA LEU A 24 -11.19 -9.79 12.43
C LEU A 24 -10.59 -8.59 13.18
N ILE A 25 -10.60 -7.39 12.58
CA ILE A 25 -10.04 -6.19 13.21
C ILE A 25 -10.88 -5.77 14.44
N GLU A 26 -12.21 -5.81 14.33
CA GLU A 26 -13.12 -5.56 15.46
C GLU A 26 -12.95 -6.61 16.57
N GLY A 27 -12.61 -7.85 16.21
CA GLY A 27 -12.26 -8.94 17.13
C GLY A 27 -10.86 -8.84 17.74
N GLY A 28 -10.11 -7.76 17.48
CA GLY A 28 -8.79 -7.52 18.05
C GLY A 28 -7.61 -8.05 17.22
N ALA A 29 -7.81 -8.47 15.97
CA ALA A 29 -6.71 -8.79 15.09
C ALA A 29 -5.85 -7.54 14.83
N ASP A 30 -4.54 -7.66 15.02
CA ASP A 30 -3.62 -6.57 14.72
C ASP A 30 -3.53 -6.35 13.20
N VAL A 31 -3.94 -5.15 12.77
CA VAL A 31 -3.93 -4.72 11.36
C VAL A 31 -2.54 -4.76 10.73
N ASN A 32 -1.50 -4.59 11.55
CA ASN A 32 -0.11 -4.53 11.12
C ASN A 32 0.60 -5.89 11.18
N THR A 33 -0.12 -6.96 11.50
CA THR A 33 0.46 -8.30 11.48
C THR A 33 1.03 -8.61 10.10
N ALA A 34 2.25 -9.12 10.07
CA ALA A 34 2.95 -9.51 8.85
C ALA A 34 3.13 -11.03 8.77
N ASN A 35 3.28 -11.56 7.56
CA ASN A 35 3.70 -12.94 7.35
C ASN A 35 5.22 -13.10 7.52
N GLU A 36 5.73 -14.31 7.30
CA GLU A 36 7.16 -14.62 7.33
C GLU A 36 7.99 -13.78 6.37
N ASP A 37 7.40 -13.25 5.30
CA ASP A 37 8.08 -12.41 4.31
C ASP A 37 8.06 -10.93 4.70
N GLY A 38 7.47 -10.58 5.84
CA GLY A 38 7.29 -9.19 6.29
C GLY A 38 6.11 -8.48 5.63
N GLN A 39 5.22 -9.20 4.95
CA GLN A 39 4.09 -8.61 4.22
C GLN A 39 2.88 -8.48 5.12
N ASN A 40 2.41 -7.25 5.32
CA ASN A 40 1.20 -6.94 6.08
C ASN A 40 -0.08 -6.99 5.22
N ALA A 41 -1.25 -6.86 5.86
CA ALA A 41 -2.54 -6.94 5.18
C ALA A 41 -2.69 -5.89 4.06
N LEU A 42 -2.11 -4.70 4.24
CA LEU A 42 -2.14 -3.62 3.26
C LEU A 42 -1.36 -3.96 1.99
N MET A 43 -0.15 -4.52 2.14
CA MET A 43 0.65 -5.02 1.01
C MET A 43 -0.08 -6.14 0.27
N ILE A 44 -0.62 -7.11 1.03
CA ILE A 44 -1.36 -8.24 0.45
C ILE A 44 -2.60 -7.77 -0.34
N ALA A 45 -3.35 -6.78 0.17
CA ALA A 45 -4.47 -6.20 -0.54
C ALA A 45 -4.03 -5.53 -1.86
N CYS A 46 -2.88 -4.84 -1.87
CA CYS A 46 -2.33 -4.22 -3.07
C CYS A 46 -1.90 -5.26 -4.11
N MET A 47 -1.34 -6.40 -3.67
CA MET A 47 -0.89 -7.50 -4.53
C MET A 47 -2.02 -8.43 -5.01
N SER A 48 -3.17 -8.43 -4.34
CA SER A 48 -4.24 -9.38 -4.64
C SER A 48 -4.70 -9.29 -6.10
N THR A 49 -4.64 -10.42 -6.79
CA THR A 49 -5.26 -10.65 -8.10
C THR A 49 -6.52 -11.51 -7.99
N TYR A 50 -6.81 -12.04 -6.79
CA TYR A 50 -7.94 -12.92 -6.54
C TYR A 50 -9.27 -12.18 -6.72
N LYS A 51 -10.20 -12.77 -7.47
CA LYS A 51 -11.55 -12.23 -7.66
C LYS A 51 -12.57 -13.38 -7.68
N ASP A 52 -13.49 -13.33 -6.75
CA ASP A 52 -14.71 -14.14 -6.68
C ASP A 52 -15.92 -13.20 -6.50
N ASP A 53 -17.14 -13.77 -6.46
CA ASP A 53 -18.38 -12.99 -6.29
C ASP A 53 -18.46 -12.24 -4.94
N GLN A 54 -17.63 -12.63 -3.97
CA GLN A 54 -17.58 -12.02 -2.63
C GLN A 54 -16.45 -10.98 -2.50
N SER A 55 -15.62 -10.82 -3.54
CA SER A 55 -14.48 -9.92 -3.55
C SER A 55 -14.94 -8.48 -3.76
N VAL A 56 -14.58 -7.59 -2.84
CA VAL A 56 -14.79 -6.15 -3.05
C VAL A 56 -13.69 -5.53 -3.90
N ASP A 57 -13.93 -4.32 -4.40
CA ASP A 57 -12.90 -3.53 -5.07
C ASP A 57 -11.66 -3.37 -4.17
N LYS A 58 -10.48 -3.48 -4.78
CA LYS A 58 -9.20 -3.36 -4.08
C LYS A 58 -9.10 -2.06 -3.27
N ALA A 59 -9.59 -0.95 -3.83
CA ALA A 59 -9.64 0.34 -3.15
C ALA A 59 -10.47 0.33 -1.85
N LYS A 60 -11.56 -0.46 -1.78
CA LYS A 60 -12.42 -0.52 -0.58
C LYS A 60 -11.73 -1.23 0.59
N ILE A 61 -11.07 -2.36 0.32
CA ILE A 61 -10.32 -3.08 1.34
C ILE A 61 -9.09 -2.28 1.79
N VAL A 62 -8.35 -1.67 0.85
CA VAL A 62 -7.20 -0.82 1.16
C VAL A 62 -7.61 0.37 2.02
N ARG A 63 -8.68 1.08 1.65
CA ARG A 63 -9.22 2.19 2.44
C ARG A 63 -9.56 1.75 3.86
N TYR A 64 -10.24 0.62 4.01
CA TYR A 64 -10.62 0.12 5.32
C TYR A 64 -9.40 -0.21 6.20
N LEU A 65 -8.38 -0.85 5.65
CA LEU A 65 -7.14 -1.13 6.39
C LEU A 65 -6.45 0.17 6.83
N LEU A 66 -6.35 1.15 5.94
CA LEU A 66 -5.76 2.46 6.24
C LEU A 66 -6.56 3.26 7.28
N ASP A 67 -7.89 3.19 7.23
CA ASP A 67 -8.76 3.83 8.23
C ASP A 67 -8.62 3.18 9.62
N ASN A 68 -8.19 1.92 9.69
CA ASN A 68 -7.88 1.20 10.92
C ASN A 68 -6.39 1.28 11.31
N LYS A 69 -5.67 2.33 10.87
CA LYS A 69 -4.26 2.59 11.24
C LYS A 69 -3.27 1.53 10.75
N ALA A 70 -3.53 0.91 9.60
CA ALA A 70 -2.50 0.15 8.90
C ALA A 70 -1.30 1.04 8.56
N ASP A 71 -0.10 0.58 8.89
CA ASP A 71 1.14 1.26 8.54
C ASP A 71 1.37 1.18 7.03
N VAL A 72 1.32 2.36 6.41
CA VAL A 72 1.47 2.56 4.97
C VAL A 72 2.92 2.46 4.49
N ASN A 73 3.88 2.75 5.36
CA ASN A 73 5.31 2.83 5.06
C ASN A 73 6.10 1.62 5.58
N CYS A 74 5.41 0.66 6.20
CA CYS A 74 5.98 -0.64 6.54
C CYS A 74 6.70 -1.25 5.33
N LYS A 75 7.86 -1.87 5.57
CA LYS A 75 8.66 -2.55 4.57
C LYS A 75 8.64 -4.06 4.80
N ASP A 76 8.51 -4.81 3.72
CA ASP A 76 8.74 -6.26 3.75
C ASP A 76 10.24 -6.60 3.80
N LYS A 77 10.59 -7.88 3.82
CA LYS A 77 11.99 -8.34 3.83
C LYS A 77 12.79 -7.92 2.58
N ALA A 78 12.10 -7.60 1.48
CA ALA A 78 12.71 -7.09 0.26
C ALA A 78 12.74 -5.56 0.23
N GLY A 79 12.39 -4.88 1.33
CA GLY A 79 12.35 -3.42 1.43
C GLY A 79 11.13 -2.78 0.76
N ARG A 80 10.17 -3.57 0.27
CA ARG A 80 9.03 -3.06 -0.51
C ARG A 80 7.90 -2.61 0.40
N THR A 81 7.28 -1.50 0.02
CA THR A 81 6.09 -0.94 0.69
C THR A 81 4.81 -1.29 -0.06
N ALA A 82 3.65 -1.04 0.56
CA ALA A 82 2.36 -1.18 -0.10
C ALA A 82 2.25 -0.33 -1.39
N LEU A 83 2.87 0.85 -1.41
CA LEU A 83 2.90 1.73 -2.58
C LEU A 83 3.72 1.13 -3.73
N ILE A 84 4.87 0.53 -3.45
CA ILE A 84 5.68 -0.19 -4.45
C ILE A 84 4.86 -1.34 -5.05
N TYR A 85 4.18 -2.12 -4.21
CA TYR A 85 3.30 -3.19 -4.68
C TYR A 85 2.13 -2.67 -5.52
N ALA A 86 1.51 -1.56 -5.13
CA ALA A 86 0.43 -0.97 -5.90
C ALA A 86 0.86 -0.56 -7.31
N CYS A 87 2.09 -0.03 -7.46
CA CYS A 87 2.66 0.36 -8.74
C CYS A 87 3.09 -0.84 -9.58
N LYS A 88 3.74 -1.82 -8.95
CA LYS A 88 4.23 -3.03 -9.61
C LYS A 88 3.09 -3.92 -10.14
N GLU A 89 2.09 -4.17 -9.32
CA GLU A 89 0.98 -5.08 -9.62
C GLU A 89 -0.22 -4.37 -10.30
N LYS A 90 -0.04 -3.10 -10.71
CA LYS A 90 -1.08 -2.27 -11.34
C LYS A 90 -2.40 -2.29 -10.54
N ALA A 91 -2.31 -2.03 -9.24
CA ALA A 91 -3.45 -2.05 -8.32
C ALA A 91 -4.53 -1.00 -8.63
N GLY A 92 -4.23 -0.05 -9.52
CA GLY A 92 -5.11 1.02 -9.97
C GLY A 92 -4.78 2.37 -9.35
N ALA A 93 -5.07 3.44 -10.10
CA ALA A 93 -4.80 4.82 -9.69
C ALA A 93 -5.51 5.19 -8.37
N ASP A 94 -6.70 4.63 -8.11
CA ASP A 94 -7.46 4.92 -6.88
C ASP A 94 -6.76 4.37 -5.64
N VAL A 95 -6.15 3.17 -5.74
CA VAL A 95 -5.38 2.57 -4.64
C VAL A 95 -4.14 3.41 -4.36
N VAL A 96 -3.41 3.82 -5.40
CA VAL A 96 -2.24 4.69 -5.26
C VAL A 96 -2.62 6.03 -4.63
N GLN A 97 -3.72 6.64 -5.08
CA GLN A 97 -4.19 7.91 -4.51
C GLN A 97 -4.58 7.78 -3.04
N LEU A 98 -5.23 6.67 -2.64
CA LEU A 98 -5.56 6.40 -1.25
C LEU A 98 -4.31 6.26 -0.37
N LEU A 99 -3.30 5.52 -0.84
CA LEU A 99 -2.03 5.37 -0.13
C LEU A 99 -1.32 6.73 0.04
N LEU A 100 -1.23 7.53 -1.04
CA LEU A 100 -0.62 8.85 -1.00
C LEU A 100 -1.35 9.82 -0.06
N ARG A 101 -2.69 9.78 -0.03
CA ARG A 101 -3.51 10.57 0.92
C ARG A 101 -3.28 10.20 2.38
N LYS A 102 -2.81 8.98 2.65
CA LYS A 102 -2.45 8.50 3.99
C LYS A 102 -0.93 8.60 4.22
N GLU A 103 -0.28 9.55 3.54
CA GLU A 103 1.12 9.92 3.72
C GLU A 103 2.15 8.87 3.29
N ALA A 104 1.78 7.90 2.43
CA ALA A 104 2.74 6.99 1.81
C ALA A 104 3.94 7.76 1.23
N ASP A 105 5.17 7.33 1.52
CA ASP A 105 6.37 7.96 0.98
C ASP A 105 6.78 7.29 -0.34
N PRO A 106 6.62 7.98 -1.49
CA PRO A 106 7.03 7.46 -2.80
C PRO A 106 8.55 7.37 -2.97
N ARG A 107 9.33 7.99 -2.08
CA ARG A 107 10.81 7.99 -2.10
C ARG A 107 11.40 6.76 -1.44
N ILE A 108 10.59 5.96 -0.75
CA ILE A 108 11.07 4.71 -0.17
C ILE A 108 11.52 3.79 -1.30
N GLU A 109 12.77 3.35 -1.20
CA GLU A 109 13.38 2.36 -2.06
C GLU A 109 13.33 0.97 -1.41
N ASP A 110 13.20 -0.02 -2.27
CA ASP A 110 13.35 -1.43 -1.91
C ASP A 110 14.84 -1.86 -1.94
N SER A 111 15.14 -3.12 -1.62
CA SER A 111 16.51 -3.62 -1.54
C SER A 111 17.35 -3.43 -2.82
N PRO A 112 16.81 -3.55 -4.05
CA PRO A 112 17.55 -3.20 -5.27
C PRO A 112 17.64 -1.69 -5.56
N GLY A 113 17.17 -0.81 -4.68
CA GLY A 113 17.21 0.65 -4.87
C GLY A 113 16.10 1.18 -5.78
N SER A 114 15.04 0.40 -6.01
CA SER A 114 13.92 0.81 -6.86
C SER A 114 12.81 1.43 -6.02
N SER A 115 12.46 2.67 -6.34
CA SER A 115 11.32 3.37 -5.72
C SER A 115 10.00 3.07 -6.43
N ALA A 116 8.87 3.45 -5.82
CA ALA A 116 7.55 3.33 -6.44
C ALA A 116 7.47 4.02 -7.81
N LEU A 117 8.23 5.11 -8.00
CA LEU A 117 8.32 5.83 -9.27
C LEU A 117 8.96 4.98 -10.37
N VAL A 118 10.05 4.27 -10.07
CA VAL A 118 10.73 3.37 -11.01
C VAL A 118 9.77 2.26 -11.49
N TYR A 119 9.01 1.68 -10.56
CA TYR A 119 8.01 0.67 -10.89
C TYR A 119 6.85 1.22 -11.74
N ALA A 120 6.38 2.45 -11.47
CA ALA A 120 5.34 3.08 -12.28
C ALA A 120 5.80 3.40 -13.71
N VAL A 121 7.07 3.78 -13.89
CA VAL A 121 7.67 3.97 -15.23
C VAL A 121 7.73 2.65 -15.97
N ASN A 122 8.25 1.60 -15.33
CA ASN A 122 8.38 0.27 -15.93
C ASN A 122 7.03 -0.36 -16.29
N SER A 123 5.97 -0.05 -15.54
CA SER A 123 4.63 -0.58 -15.78
C SER A 123 3.87 0.14 -16.91
N GLY A 124 4.34 1.32 -17.32
CA GLY A 124 3.73 2.17 -18.36
C GLY A 124 2.45 2.89 -17.92
N ASP A 125 2.13 2.90 -16.62
CA ASP A 125 0.90 3.54 -16.12
C ASP A 125 1.09 5.05 -15.94
N VAL A 126 0.83 5.79 -17.01
CA VAL A 126 0.95 7.26 -17.05
C VAL A 126 0.10 7.94 -15.98
N ARG A 127 -1.05 7.37 -15.60
CA ARG A 127 -1.94 7.97 -14.59
C ARG A 127 -1.32 7.84 -13.21
N VAL A 128 -0.86 6.66 -12.85
CA VAL A 128 -0.13 6.41 -11.59
C VAL A 128 1.16 7.22 -11.53
N LEU A 129 1.91 7.29 -12.64
CA LEU A 129 3.12 8.09 -12.73
C LEU A 129 2.87 9.58 -12.43
N LYS A 130 1.82 10.17 -13.03
CA LYS A 130 1.44 11.56 -12.75
C LYS A 130 1.07 11.78 -11.28
N LEU A 131 0.35 10.84 -10.66
CA LEU A 131 0.00 10.93 -9.24
C LEU A 131 1.26 10.91 -8.35
N LEU A 132 2.21 10.01 -8.63
CA LEU A 132 3.46 9.92 -7.88
C LEU A 132 4.33 11.17 -8.05
N ILE A 133 4.48 11.69 -9.28
CA ILE A 133 5.24 12.92 -9.54
C ILE A 133 4.64 14.11 -8.77
N ASN A 134 3.32 14.23 -8.77
CA ASN A 134 2.65 15.29 -8.03
C ASN A 134 2.87 15.16 -6.52
N ALA A 135 2.74 13.96 -5.97
CA ALA A 135 3.01 13.72 -4.55
C ALA A 135 4.48 13.98 -4.16
N CYS A 136 5.44 13.60 -5.01
CA CYS A 136 6.85 13.93 -4.80
C CYS A 136 7.10 15.44 -4.80
N LYS A 137 6.43 16.20 -5.69
CA LYS A 137 6.53 17.66 -5.73
C LYS A 137 5.93 18.33 -4.51
N GLU A 138 4.80 17.84 -4.00
CA GLU A 138 4.18 18.39 -2.80
C GLU A 138 5.04 18.16 -1.56
N LYS A 139 5.57 16.94 -1.37
CA LYS A 139 6.51 16.64 -0.27
C LYS A 139 7.83 17.39 -0.41
N GLY A 140 8.33 17.61 -1.64
CA GLY A 140 9.50 18.45 -1.89
C GLY A 140 9.28 19.93 -1.58
N LYS A 141 8.06 20.43 -1.75
CA LYS A 141 7.68 21.80 -1.38
C LYS A 141 7.56 21.98 0.14
N GLU A 142 7.09 20.98 0.88
CA GLU A 142 7.10 21.01 2.35
C GLU A 142 8.52 21.16 2.89
N VAL A 143 9.51 20.44 2.36
CA VAL A 143 10.93 20.59 2.79
C VAL A 143 11.45 22.02 2.57
N ILE A 144 11.02 22.70 1.50
CA ILE A 144 11.41 24.10 1.21
C ILE A 144 10.66 25.07 2.15
N LEU A 145 9.41 24.78 2.50
CA LEU A 145 8.61 25.64 3.39
C LEU A 145 9.05 25.54 4.86
N ILE A 146 9.44 24.35 5.35
CA ILE A 146 9.90 24.18 6.74
C ILE A 146 11.31 24.77 6.95
N THR A 147 12.14 24.83 5.91
CA THR A 147 13.50 25.41 6.00
C THR A 147 13.53 26.93 5.81
N THR A 148 12.42 27.56 5.46
CA THR A 148 12.34 29.01 5.19
C THR A 148 11.64 29.83 6.29
N THR A 149 11.34 29.25 7.46
CA THR A 149 11.03 30.05 8.65
C THR A 149 12.32 30.66 9.19
N LYS A 150 12.58 31.85 8.66
CA LYS A 150 13.69 32.79 8.88
C LYS A 150 14.12 32.98 10.34
N SER A 151 15.44 33.16 10.44
CA SER A 151 16.20 33.98 11.40
C SER A 151 15.62 35.37 11.65
#